data_AF-A0A971YE21-F1
#
_entry.id   AF-A0A971YE21-F1
#
_cell.length_a   1.000
_cell.length_b   1.000
_cell.length_c   1.000
_cell.angle_alpha   90.00
_cell.angle_beta   90.00
_cell.angle_gamma   90.00
#
_symmetry.space_group_name_H-M   'P 1'
#
loop_
_entity.id
_entity.type
_entity.pdbx_description
1 polymer ?
#
loop_
_entity_poly.entity_id
_entity_poly.type
_entity_poly.pdbx_seq_one_letter_code
_entity_poly.pdbx_strand_id
1 'polypeptide(L)'
;PQGVVQIPVQLEVRDAQIRHAQSGFTLDNGSASLDFDNILTMRSKPDQKLSFVRAGVGDIVLEQADIRYQVEAAHSIFVERATLGWAGGRVGTQSFRINPGIEDYAVELYCDRIELAQVLRQLGMGQAQGGGRANGRIPVRYAKGALTFTDGFLYSTPGEPGKLRVPGTDILTTGVPPDSPQFAQLDLAAEALKDFTYEWAKIGLQTQNKELRVALELDGKPTNPLPFVYNKDIGGFARVSASSPGSVFQGIRLDVNFRLPLDQLMQYRQLLELLKNGG
;
A
#
# COMPACT_ATOMS: atom_id res chain seq x y z
N PRO A 1 -41.44 39.19 8.83
CA PRO A 1 -40.51 38.06 9.03
C PRO A 1 -40.92 36.87 8.14
N GLN A 2 -40.35 36.77 6.94
CA GLN A 2 -40.60 35.62 6.06
C GLN A 2 -39.85 34.41 6.62
N GLY A 3 -40.58 33.33 6.91
CA GLY A 3 -40.02 32.10 7.44
C GLY A 3 -39.08 31.46 6.42
N VAL A 4 -37.85 31.16 6.83
CA VAL A 4 -36.92 30.38 6.01
C VAL A 4 -37.50 28.98 5.87
N VAL A 5 -37.78 28.55 4.63
CA VAL A 5 -38.26 27.21 4.34
C VAL A 5 -37.21 26.19 4.81
N GLN A 6 -37.60 25.28 5.70
CA GLN A 6 -36.76 24.20 6.22
C GLN A 6 -37.21 22.88 5.60
N ILE A 7 -36.30 22.18 4.93
CA ILE A 7 -36.56 20.88 4.32
C ILE A 7 -35.54 19.88 4.90
N PRO A 8 -35.85 19.25 6.04
CA PRO A 8 -34.99 18.22 6.61
C PRO A 8 -35.01 16.97 5.72
N VAL A 9 -33.85 16.34 5.56
CA VAL A 9 -33.68 15.14 4.73
C VAL A 9 -32.78 14.15 5.47
N GLN A 10 -33.16 12.88 5.47
CA GLN A 10 -32.35 11.77 5.93
C GLN A 10 -32.21 10.77 4.79
N LEU A 11 -30.96 10.45 4.43
CA LEU A 11 -30.60 9.41 3.48
C LEU A 11 -29.85 8.30 4.21
N GLU A 12 -30.19 7.07 3.88
CA GLU A 12 -29.49 5.90 4.39
C GLU A 12 -29.31 4.87 3.28
N VAL A 13 -28.09 4.35 3.16
CA VAL A 13 -27.72 3.23 2.30
C VAL A 13 -27.18 2.12 3.20
N ARG A 14 -27.66 0.90 3.01
CA ARG A 14 -27.21 -0.29 3.74
C ARG A 14 -26.95 -1.43 2.78
N ASP A 15 -26.01 -2.30 3.15
CA ASP A 15 -25.70 -3.55 2.45
C ASP A 15 -25.37 -3.35 0.96
N ALA A 16 -24.77 -2.21 0.62
CA ALA A 16 -24.38 -1.89 -0.74
C ALA A 16 -23.27 -2.84 -1.21
N GLN A 17 -23.44 -3.34 -2.43
CA GLN A 17 -22.43 -4.09 -3.14
C GLN A 17 -22.14 -3.38 -4.45
N ILE A 18 -20.87 -3.14 -4.72
CA ILE A 18 -20.42 -2.54 -5.98
C ILE A 18 -19.47 -3.52 -6.64
N ARG A 19 -19.69 -3.73 -7.94
CA ARG A 19 -18.79 -4.45 -8.83
C ARG A 19 -18.67 -3.60 -10.08
N HIS A 20 -17.47 -3.10 -10.36
CA HIS A 20 -17.23 -2.30 -11.54
C HIS A 20 -16.25 -3.04 -12.45
N ALA A 21 -16.77 -3.64 -13.52
CA ALA A 21 -16.05 -4.61 -14.35
C ALA A 21 -14.80 -3.99 -15.02
N GLN A 22 -14.90 -2.74 -15.49
CA GLN A 22 -13.84 -2.09 -16.24
C GLN A 22 -12.61 -1.75 -15.39
N SER A 23 -12.83 -1.48 -14.10
CA SER A 23 -11.78 -1.03 -13.20
C SER A 23 -11.38 -2.07 -12.17
N GLY A 24 -12.04 -3.24 -12.18
CA GLY A 24 -11.87 -4.29 -11.19
C GLY A 24 -12.31 -3.91 -9.77
N PHE A 25 -12.94 -2.73 -9.59
CA PHE A 25 -13.32 -2.28 -8.25
C PHE A 25 -14.44 -3.12 -7.68
N THR A 26 -14.25 -3.50 -6.42
CA THR A 26 -15.24 -4.23 -5.65
C THR A 26 -15.45 -3.56 -4.31
N LEU A 27 -16.70 -3.56 -3.84
CA LEU A 27 -17.06 -3.13 -2.50
C LEU A 27 -18.16 -4.06 -1.98
N ASP A 28 -17.98 -4.50 -0.74
CA ASP A 28 -18.87 -5.41 -0.03
C ASP A 28 -19.35 -4.80 1.29
N ASN A 29 -20.66 -4.94 1.51
CA ASN A 29 -21.37 -4.50 2.70
C ASN A 29 -21.08 -3.02 3.02
N GLY A 30 -21.29 -2.16 2.04
CA GLY A 30 -21.19 -0.72 2.19
C GLY A 30 -22.44 -0.14 2.85
N SER A 31 -22.23 0.77 3.79
CA SER A 31 -23.30 1.53 4.44
C SER A 31 -22.91 2.99 4.55
N ALA A 32 -23.87 3.88 4.35
CA ALA A 32 -23.68 5.32 4.49
C ALA A 32 -24.95 5.97 5.04
N SER A 33 -24.80 6.94 5.95
CA SER A 33 -25.89 7.78 6.43
C SER A 33 -25.59 9.24 6.12
N LEU A 34 -26.63 10.02 5.81
CA LEU A 34 -26.51 11.44 5.50
C LEU A 34 -27.77 12.20 5.92
N ASP A 35 -27.63 13.10 6.88
CA ASP A 35 -28.71 13.89 7.45
C ASP A 35 -28.50 15.39 7.24
N PHE A 36 -29.53 16.08 6.73
CA PHE A 36 -29.59 17.53 6.59
C PHE A 36 -30.73 18.08 7.46
N ASP A 37 -30.45 19.12 8.24
CA ASP A 37 -31.53 19.91 8.88
C ASP A 37 -32.29 20.73 7.84
N ASN A 38 -31.58 21.19 6.80
CA ASN A 38 -32.17 21.82 5.63
C ASN A 38 -31.34 21.53 4.38
N ILE A 39 -31.83 20.66 3.51
CA ILE A 39 -31.13 20.28 2.26
C ILE A 39 -30.83 21.48 1.36
N LEU A 40 -31.61 22.56 1.44
CA LEU A 40 -31.38 23.79 0.67
C LEU A 40 -30.05 24.48 1.01
N THR A 41 -29.50 24.22 2.20
CA THR A 41 -28.18 24.73 2.61
C THR A 41 -27.03 23.87 2.09
N MET A 42 -27.33 22.65 1.61
CA MET A 42 -26.36 21.63 1.23
C MET A 42 -25.30 21.37 2.30
N ARG A 43 -25.67 21.57 3.58
CA ARG A 43 -24.83 21.29 4.74
C ARG A 43 -25.47 20.19 5.57
N SER A 44 -24.80 19.05 5.65
CA SER A 44 -25.24 17.95 6.51
C SER A 44 -24.90 18.25 7.97
N LYS A 45 -25.50 17.48 8.87
CA LYS A 45 -24.99 17.33 10.24
C LYS A 45 -23.54 16.83 10.20
N PRO A 46 -22.71 17.13 11.22
CA PRO A 46 -21.38 16.55 11.36
C PRO A 46 -21.44 15.06 11.74
N ASP A 47 -20.29 14.39 11.78
CA ASP A 47 -20.11 12.97 12.17
C ASP A 47 -21.00 11.98 11.38
N GLN A 48 -21.29 12.28 10.11
CA GLN A 48 -21.97 11.33 9.21
C GLN A 48 -21.08 10.11 9.00
N LYS A 49 -21.67 8.93 8.84
CA LYS A 49 -20.92 7.67 8.81
C LYS A 49 -20.94 7.05 7.43
N LEU A 50 -19.77 6.63 6.97
CA LEU A 50 -19.59 5.71 5.85
C LEU A 50 -18.74 4.53 6.32
N SER A 51 -19.13 3.31 5.97
CA SER A 51 -18.39 2.10 6.32
C SER A 51 -18.53 1.03 5.25
N PHE A 52 -17.54 0.15 5.13
CA PHE A 52 -17.64 -1.06 4.32
C PHE A 52 -16.85 -2.20 4.97
N VAL A 53 -17.23 -3.45 4.69
CA VAL A 53 -16.51 -4.63 5.21
C VAL A 53 -15.25 -4.87 4.40
N ARG A 54 -15.35 -4.79 3.07
CA ARG A 54 -14.22 -5.04 2.17
C ARG A 54 -14.33 -4.19 0.91
N ALA A 55 -13.22 -3.65 0.46
CA ALA A 55 -13.07 -3.05 -0.84
C ALA A 55 -11.79 -3.55 -1.50
N GLY A 56 -11.81 -3.74 -2.82
CA GLY A 56 -10.68 -4.26 -3.56
C GLY A 56 -10.47 -3.54 -4.88
N VAL A 57 -9.21 -3.28 -5.21
CA VAL A 57 -8.76 -2.78 -6.52
C VAL A 57 -7.41 -3.42 -6.85
N GLY A 58 -7.35 -4.18 -7.94
CA GLY A 58 -6.19 -5.02 -8.24
C GLY A 58 -5.87 -5.96 -7.06
N ASP A 59 -4.62 -5.98 -6.62
CA ASP A 59 -4.17 -6.74 -5.45
C ASP A 59 -4.35 -5.98 -4.13
N ILE A 60 -4.74 -4.70 -4.17
CA ILE A 60 -4.96 -3.90 -2.98
C ILE A 60 -6.32 -4.24 -2.38
N VAL A 61 -6.30 -4.64 -1.11
CA VAL A 61 -7.51 -4.99 -0.36
C VAL A 61 -7.56 -4.18 0.92
N LEU A 62 -8.64 -3.41 1.05
CA LEU A 62 -8.98 -2.64 2.24
C LEU A 62 -10.15 -3.31 2.95
N GLU A 63 -10.14 -3.30 4.27
CA GLU A 63 -11.14 -3.99 5.09
C GLU A 63 -11.64 -3.08 6.21
N GLN A 64 -12.82 -3.35 6.75
CA GLN A 64 -13.30 -2.75 8.01
C GLN A 64 -13.16 -1.22 8.05
N ALA A 65 -13.69 -0.52 7.05
CA ALA A 65 -13.60 0.93 7.00
C ALA A 65 -14.63 1.60 7.93
N ASP A 66 -14.18 2.61 8.68
CA ASP A 66 -14.98 3.56 9.46
C ASP A 66 -14.54 4.97 9.07
N ILE A 67 -15.41 5.67 8.35
CA ILE A 67 -15.17 7.00 7.83
C ILE A 67 -16.24 7.95 8.40
N ARG A 68 -15.77 9.03 9.01
CA ARG A 68 -16.61 10.13 9.50
C ARG A 68 -16.45 11.34 8.61
N TYR A 69 -17.57 11.91 8.19
CA TYR A 69 -17.58 12.99 7.23
C TYR A 69 -18.72 13.98 7.46
N GLN A 70 -18.60 15.14 6.83
CA GLN A 70 -19.64 16.14 6.72
C GLN A 70 -19.68 16.70 5.30
N VAL A 71 -20.87 16.83 4.73
CA VAL A 71 -21.07 17.67 3.56
C VAL A 71 -21.16 19.12 4.05
N GLU A 72 -20.13 19.94 3.78
CA GLU A 72 -20.08 21.34 4.20
C GLU A 72 -20.78 22.27 3.18
N ALA A 73 -20.81 21.86 1.91
CA ALA A 73 -21.48 22.52 0.79
C ALA A 73 -21.63 21.52 -0.38
N ALA A 74 -22.34 21.90 -1.44
CA ALA A 74 -22.54 21.07 -2.64
C ALA A 74 -21.23 20.51 -3.25
N HIS A 75 -20.12 21.25 -3.12
CA HIS A 75 -18.80 20.85 -3.62
C HIS A 75 -17.73 20.87 -2.52
N SER A 76 -18.08 20.57 -1.27
CA SER A 76 -17.12 20.43 -0.17
C SER A 76 -17.55 19.33 0.78
N ILE A 77 -16.77 18.26 0.84
CA ILE A 77 -16.92 17.17 1.79
C ILE A 77 -15.72 17.19 2.72
N PHE A 78 -15.96 17.41 4.00
CA PHE A 78 -14.93 17.31 5.03
C PHE A 78 -14.89 15.88 5.57
N VAL A 79 -13.78 15.18 5.34
CA VAL A 79 -13.49 13.91 5.98
C VAL A 79 -12.87 14.22 7.33
N GLU A 80 -13.63 13.98 8.40
CA GLU A 80 -13.22 14.26 9.77
C GLU A 80 -12.21 13.22 10.27
N ARG A 81 -12.44 11.96 9.91
CA ARG A 81 -11.58 10.82 10.26
C ARG A 81 -11.84 9.67 9.29
N ALA A 82 -10.79 9.00 8.85
CA ALA A 82 -10.89 7.73 8.17
C ALA A 82 -10.00 6.70 8.87
N THR A 83 -10.54 5.52 9.15
CA THR A 83 -9.79 4.36 9.62
C THR A 83 -10.21 3.14 8.84
N LEU A 84 -9.25 2.33 8.42
CA LEU A 84 -9.47 1.12 7.64
C LEU A 84 -8.40 0.08 7.98
N GLY A 85 -8.74 -1.19 7.78
CA GLY A 85 -7.81 -2.30 7.79
C GLY A 85 -7.08 -2.40 6.45
N TRP A 86 -5.77 -2.65 6.51
CA TRP A 86 -4.96 -2.94 5.32
C TRP A 86 -3.81 -3.85 5.72
N ALA A 87 -3.55 -4.88 4.91
CA ALA A 87 -2.41 -5.79 5.06
C ALA A 87 -2.24 -6.29 6.52
N GLY A 88 -3.33 -6.74 7.15
CA GLY A 88 -3.36 -7.28 8.52
C GLY A 88 -3.27 -6.25 9.66
N GLY A 89 -3.02 -4.98 9.35
CA GLY A 89 -2.97 -3.90 10.33
C GLY A 89 -4.00 -2.80 10.06
N ARG A 90 -3.74 -1.60 10.59
CA ARG A 90 -4.65 -0.46 10.52
C ARG A 90 -3.99 0.70 9.78
N VAL A 91 -4.79 1.37 8.95
CA VAL A 91 -4.44 2.63 8.30
C VAL A 91 -5.43 3.68 8.74
N GLY A 92 -4.93 4.87 9.06
CA GLY A 92 -5.74 6.03 9.36
C GLY A 92 -5.24 7.27 8.64
N THR A 93 -6.07 8.31 8.58
CA THR A 93 -5.68 9.61 8.03
C THR A 93 -6.02 10.71 9.02
N GLN A 94 -5.33 11.84 8.90
CA GLN A 94 -5.84 13.09 9.46
C GLN A 94 -7.08 13.56 8.68
N SER A 95 -7.73 14.61 9.16
CA SER A 95 -8.86 15.20 8.46
C SER A 95 -8.41 15.90 7.18
N PHE A 96 -9.25 15.85 6.16
CA PHE A 96 -8.99 16.51 4.87
C PHE A 96 -10.30 16.86 4.17
N ARG A 97 -10.23 17.73 3.17
CA ARG A 97 -11.40 18.10 2.35
C ARG A 97 -11.30 17.49 0.96
N ILE A 98 -12.43 17.00 0.48
CA ILE A 98 -12.65 16.59 -0.90
C ILE A 98 -13.56 17.64 -1.51
N ASN A 99 -13.07 18.34 -2.52
CA ASN A 99 -13.82 19.39 -3.21
C ASN A 99 -14.04 18.96 -4.66
N PRO A 100 -15.20 18.39 -5.01
CA PRO A 100 -15.54 18.06 -6.39
C PRO A 100 -15.11 19.16 -7.37
N GLY A 101 -14.37 18.78 -8.42
CA GLY A 101 -13.76 19.71 -9.39
C GLY A 101 -12.30 20.10 -9.10
N ILE A 102 -11.80 19.88 -7.88
CA ILE A 102 -10.36 19.89 -7.60
C ILE A 102 -9.78 18.53 -7.99
N GLU A 103 -8.66 18.55 -8.73
CA GLU A 103 -7.99 17.33 -9.19
C GLU A 103 -6.66 17.07 -8.48
N ASP A 104 -6.35 17.79 -7.41
CA ASP A 104 -5.09 17.68 -6.66
C ASP A 104 -5.38 17.52 -5.16
N TYR A 105 -5.19 16.31 -4.65
CA TYR A 105 -5.38 15.96 -3.25
C TYR A 105 -4.10 15.34 -2.71
N ALA A 106 -3.70 15.75 -1.51
CA ALA A 106 -2.65 15.11 -0.76
C ALA A 106 -3.22 14.61 0.58
N VAL A 107 -3.00 13.34 0.87
CA VAL A 107 -3.44 12.68 2.10
C VAL A 107 -2.26 11.92 2.68
N GLU A 108 -1.99 12.12 3.95
CA GLU A 108 -1.02 11.31 4.68
C GLU A 108 -1.73 10.14 5.36
N LEU A 109 -1.33 8.92 4.98
CA LEU A 109 -1.80 7.69 5.60
C LEU A 109 -0.84 7.30 6.73
N TYR A 110 -1.37 6.99 7.91
CA TYR A 110 -0.63 6.48 9.05
C TYR A 110 -0.90 5.00 9.21
N CYS A 111 0.16 4.21 9.24
CA CYS A 111 0.12 2.76 9.23
C CYS A 111 0.55 2.22 10.59
N ASP A 112 -0.28 1.36 11.17
CA ASP A 112 -0.07 0.73 12.47
C ASP A 112 -0.18 -0.79 12.36
N ARG A 113 0.87 -1.47 12.83
CA ARG A 113 0.99 -2.95 12.90
C ARG A 113 0.67 -3.66 11.59
N ILE A 114 1.10 -3.09 10.47
CA ILE A 114 0.94 -3.66 9.14
C ILE A 114 1.84 -4.89 8.99
N GLU A 115 1.33 -5.99 8.45
CA GLU A 115 2.13 -7.20 8.21
C GLU A 115 2.97 -7.05 6.94
N LEU A 116 4.29 -7.11 7.08
CA LEU A 116 5.24 -6.86 5.98
C LEU A 116 5.04 -7.80 4.80
N ALA A 117 4.84 -9.10 5.05
CA ALA A 117 4.60 -10.07 3.99
C ALA A 117 3.31 -9.76 3.22
N GLN A 118 2.26 -9.27 3.89
CA GLN A 118 1.02 -8.90 3.22
C GLN A 118 1.20 -7.66 2.34
N VAL A 119 1.95 -6.65 2.79
CA VAL A 119 2.30 -5.48 1.97
C VAL A 119 3.03 -5.91 0.71
N LEU A 120 4.06 -6.74 0.84
CA LEU A 120 4.83 -7.22 -0.30
C LEU A 120 3.94 -7.99 -1.29
N ARG A 121 3.03 -8.84 -0.81
CA ARG A 121 2.06 -9.54 -1.68
C ARG A 121 1.18 -8.58 -2.48
N GLN A 122 0.60 -7.58 -1.81
CA GLN A 122 -0.26 -6.59 -2.47
C GLN A 122 0.52 -5.62 -3.37
N LEU A 123 1.84 -5.50 -3.17
CA LEU A 123 2.74 -4.73 -4.03
C LEU A 123 3.49 -5.63 -5.04
N GLY A 124 2.88 -6.74 -5.48
CA GLY A 124 3.39 -7.52 -6.60
C GLY A 124 4.39 -8.64 -6.26
N MET A 125 4.80 -8.81 -5.00
CA MET A 125 5.52 -10.01 -4.53
C MET A 125 4.51 -11.06 -4.03
N GLY A 126 3.62 -11.52 -4.91
CA GLY A 126 2.40 -12.25 -4.55
C GLY A 126 2.56 -13.52 -3.70
N GLN A 127 3.77 -14.10 -3.62
CA GLN A 127 4.03 -15.29 -2.80
C GLN A 127 4.77 -14.99 -1.49
N ALA A 128 5.02 -13.72 -1.15
CA ALA A 128 5.69 -13.36 0.08
C ALA A 128 4.93 -13.88 1.31
N GLN A 129 5.67 -14.53 2.21
CA GLN A 129 5.20 -15.10 3.47
C GLN A 129 6.12 -14.65 4.58
N GLY A 130 5.62 -14.64 5.80
CA GLY A 130 6.44 -14.23 6.92
C GLY A 130 5.65 -13.69 8.07
N GLY A 131 6.38 -13.33 9.11
CA GLY A 131 5.85 -12.61 10.26
C GLY A 131 6.51 -11.24 10.40
N GLY A 132 6.11 -10.56 11.45
CA GLY A 132 6.60 -9.25 11.84
C GLY A 132 5.76 -8.12 11.26
N ARG A 133 5.76 -7.04 12.02
CA ARG A 133 4.86 -5.90 11.86
C ARG A 133 5.65 -4.65 11.64
N ALA A 134 5.11 -3.77 10.83
CA ALA A 134 5.69 -2.49 10.52
C ALA A 134 4.70 -1.35 10.74
N ASN A 135 5.26 -0.19 11.05
CA ASN A 135 4.56 1.05 11.29
C ASN A 135 5.19 2.14 10.44
N GLY A 136 4.42 3.16 10.09
CA GLY A 136 4.98 4.28 9.34
C GLY A 136 3.92 5.16 8.74
N ARG A 137 4.28 5.84 7.66
CA ARG A 137 3.40 6.77 6.96
C ARG A 137 3.58 6.66 5.46
N ILE A 138 2.48 6.80 4.74
CA ILE A 138 2.46 6.74 3.29
C ILE A 138 1.77 8.02 2.79
N PRO A 139 2.54 9.04 2.41
CA PRO A 139 1.99 10.22 1.76
C PRO A 139 1.52 9.87 0.36
N VAL A 140 0.24 10.09 0.11
CA VAL A 140 -0.42 9.81 -1.16
C VAL A 140 -0.88 11.12 -1.76
N ARG A 141 -0.52 11.39 -3.01
CA ARG A 141 -1.04 12.51 -3.77
C ARG A 141 -1.73 12.02 -5.03
N TYR A 142 -2.97 12.42 -5.20
CA TYR A 142 -3.72 12.23 -6.43
C TYR A 142 -3.79 13.57 -7.16
N ALA A 143 -3.14 13.66 -8.32
CA ALA A 143 -3.09 14.88 -9.13
C ALA A 143 -3.42 14.57 -10.60
N LYS A 144 -4.45 15.21 -11.16
CA LYS A 144 -4.82 15.11 -12.59
C LYS A 144 -4.98 13.67 -13.09
N GLY A 145 -5.61 12.81 -12.29
CA GLY A 145 -5.81 11.40 -12.64
C GLY A 145 -4.64 10.47 -12.32
N ALA A 146 -3.53 10.98 -11.76
CA ALA A 146 -2.36 10.18 -11.41
C ALA A 146 -2.20 10.09 -9.89
N LEU A 147 -2.05 8.87 -9.38
CA LEU A 147 -1.63 8.61 -8.00
C LEU A 147 -0.11 8.67 -7.91
N THR A 148 0.40 9.29 -6.86
CA THR A 148 1.83 9.39 -6.58
C THR A 148 2.10 9.20 -5.10
N PHE A 149 3.25 8.62 -4.80
CA PHE A 149 3.75 8.37 -3.44
C PHE A 149 5.05 9.14 -3.27
N THR A 150 5.19 9.87 -2.16
CA THR A 150 6.40 10.65 -1.88
C THR A 150 6.90 10.32 -0.49
N ASP A 151 8.12 9.78 -0.41
CA ASP A 151 8.79 9.44 0.85
C ASP A 151 7.92 8.60 1.80
N GLY A 152 7.14 7.67 1.24
CA GLY A 152 6.38 6.72 2.03
C GLY A 152 7.30 5.68 2.66
N PHE A 153 7.02 5.28 3.90
CA PHE A 153 7.81 4.25 4.55
C PHE A 153 7.00 3.41 5.54
N LEU A 154 7.45 2.17 5.74
CA LEU A 154 7.06 1.28 6.82
C LEU A 154 8.35 0.72 7.44
N TYR A 155 8.53 0.88 8.74
CA TYR A 155 9.63 0.29 9.50
C TYR A 155 9.09 -0.81 10.39
N SER A 156 9.77 -1.96 10.42
CA SER A 156 9.49 -2.99 11.42
C SER A 156 9.65 -2.41 12.82
N THR A 157 8.92 -2.95 13.79
CA THR A 157 9.14 -2.60 15.20
C THR A 157 10.60 -2.90 15.58
N PRO A 158 11.38 -1.90 16.04
CA PRO A 158 12.76 -2.15 16.45
C PRO A 158 12.85 -3.18 17.57
N GLY A 159 13.78 -4.12 17.47
CA GLY A 159 13.97 -5.19 18.47
C GLY A 159 12.98 -6.35 18.36
N GLU A 160 12.03 -6.32 17.42
CA GLU A 160 11.16 -7.45 17.09
C GLU A 160 11.64 -8.12 15.80
N PRO A 161 12.47 -9.17 15.89
CA PRO A 161 12.90 -9.87 14.70
C PRO A 161 11.72 -10.55 14.01
N GLY A 162 11.79 -10.68 12.70
CA GLY A 162 10.77 -11.36 11.91
C GLY A 162 11.37 -12.31 10.90
N LYS A 163 10.51 -13.11 10.30
CA LYS A 163 10.88 -13.99 9.19
C LYS A 163 10.22 -13.50 7.92
N LEU A 164 10.97 -13.49 6.84
CA LEU A 164 10.48 -13.20 5.49
C LEU A 164 10.92 -14.33 4.56
N ARG A 165 9.96 -14.85 3.81
CA ARG A 165 10.14 -15.87 2.79
C ARG A 165 9.49 -15.37 1.52
N VAL A 166 10.28 -15.06 0.53
CA VAL A 166 9.82 -14.62 -0.80
C VAL A 166 10.24 -15.70 -1.79
N PRO A 167 9.33 -16.62 -2.17
CA PRO A 167 9.58 -17.56 -3.24
C PRO A 167 9.50 -16.85 -4.60
N GLY A 168 10.15 -17.43 -5.62
CA GLY A 168 10.11 -16.87 -6.98
C GLY A 168 10.89 -15.56 -7.13
N THR A 169 11.93 -15.36 -6.32
CA THR A 169 12.82 -14.19 -6.38
C THR A 169 13.69 -14.13 -7.62
N ASP A 170 13.63 -15.13 -8.50
CA ASP A 170 14.29 -15.14 -9.81
C ASP A 170 13.84 -13.97 -10.70
N ILE A 171 12.66 -13.41 -10.42
CA ILE A 171 12.20 -12.18 -11.08
C ILE A 171 13.09 -10.96 -10.76
N LEU A 172 13.78 -10.96 -9.62
CA LEU A 172 14.67 -9.86 -9.22
C LEU A 172 15.93 -9.76 -10.09
N THR A 173 16.37 -10.88 -10.68
CA THR A 173 17.54 -10.93 -11.57
C THR A 173 17.16 -10.86 -13.05
N THR A 174 15.87 -10.86 -13.37
CA THR A 174 15.38 -10.81 -14.75
C THR A 174 15.79 -9.50 -15.44
N GLY A 175 16.43 -9.60 -16.60
CA GLY A 175 16.88 -8.44 -17.37
C GLY A 175 18.21 -7.84 -16.91
N VAL A 176 18.87 -8.45 -15.91
CA VAL A 176 20.22 -8.06 -15.46
C VAL A 176 21.24 -9.02 -16.07
N PRO A 177 22.30 -8.52 -16.73
CA PRO A 177 23.33 -9.39 -17.32
C PRO A 177 24.03 -10.26 -16.27
N PRO A 178 24.12 -11.60 -16.46
CA PRO A 178 24.71 -12.52 -15.48
C PRO A 178 26.15 -12.17 -15.07
N ASP A 179 26.93 -11.61 -15.99
CA ASP A 179 28.34 -11.27 -15.78
C ASP A 179 28.54 -9.92 -15.06
N SER A 180 27.44 -9.23 -14.70
CA SER A 180 27.53 -7.93 -14.01
C SER A 180 27.69 -8.11 -12.49
N PRO A 181 28.44 -7.22 -11.81
CA PRO A 181 28.50 -7.21 -10.35
C PRO A 181 27.13 -7.06 -9.68
N GLN A 182 26.20 -6.37 -10.35
CA GLN A 182 24.83 -6.17 -9.89
C GLN A 182 24.04 -7.48 -9.87
N PHE A 183 24.26 -8.38 -10.83
CA PHE A 183 23.62 -9.69 -10.86
C PHE A 183 24.03 -10.54 -9.65
N ALA A 184 25.33 -10.62 -9.34
CA ALA A 184 25.81 -11.41 -8.19
C ALA A 184 25.19 -10.93 -6.85
N GLN A 185 24.99 -9.62 -6.69
CA GLN A 185 24.34 -9.05 -5.50
C GLN A 185 22.85 -9.40 -5.45
N LEU A 186 22.14 -9.25 -6.57
CA LEU A 186 20.72 -9.59 -6.66
C LEU A 186 20.47 -11.08 -6.52
N ASP A 187 21.36 -11.92 -7.04
CA ASP A 187 21.32 -13.37 -6.93
C ASP A 187 21.51 -13.84 -5.48
N LEU A 188 22.47 -13.25 -4.76
CA LEU A 188 22.65 -13.50 -3.33
C LEU A 188 21.42 -13.04 -2.54
N ALA A 189 20.88 -11.85 -2.82
CA ALA A 189 19.68 -11.35 -2.16
C ALA A 189 18.46 -12.23 -2.45
N ALA A 190 18.28 -12.65 -3.70
CA ALA A 190 17.20 -13.53 -4.12
C ALA A 190 17.26 -14.89 -3.41
N GLU A 191 18.44 -15.49 -3.29
CA GLU A 191 18.64 -16.74 -2.56
C GLU A 191 18.40 -16.57 -1.06
N ALA A 192 18.94 -15.49 -0.47
CA ALA A 192 18.77 -15.17 0.95
C ALA A 192 17.29 -14.99 1.32
N LEU A 193 16.51 -14.32 0.47
CA LEU A 193 15.09 -14.04 0.70
C LEU A 193 14.18 -15.28 0.66
N LYS A 194 14.66 -16.43 0.17
CA LYS A 194 13.88 -17.68 0.21
C LYS A 194 13.55 -18.09 1.66
N ASP A 195 14.47 -17.83 2.59
CA ASP A 195 14.26 -18.00 4.03
C ASP A 195 15.19 -17.08 4.83
N PHE A 196 14.68 -15.89 5.17
CA PHE A 196 15.43 -14.82 5.83
C PHE A 196 14.85 -14.49 7.21
N THR A 197 15.70 -14.40 8.21
CA THR A 197 15.34 -13.84 9.52
C THR A 197 15.94 -12.44 9.63
N TYR A 198 15.09 -11.42 9.71
CA TYR A 198 15.51 -10.03 9.85
C TYR A 198 15.44 -9.56 11.29
N GLU A 199 16.38 -8.70 11.69
CA GLU A 199 16.35 -7.94 12.95
C GLU A 199 15.54 -6.65 12.77
N TRP A 200 15.69 -6.01 11.60
CA TRP A 200 14.83 -4.92 11.18
C TRP A 200 14.58 -4.98 9.67
N ALA A 201 13.44 -4.41 9.28
CA ALA A 201 13.02 -4.27 7.91
C ALA A 201 12.48 -2.87 7.69
N LYS A 202 12.67 -2.35 6.48
CA LYS A 202 12.07 -1.10 6.03
C LYS A 202 11.58 -1.27 4.60
N ILE A 203 10.36 -0.81 4.35
CA ILE A 203 9.81 -0.65 3.01
C ILE A 203 9.74 0.86 2.74
N GLY A 204 10.40 1.33 1.69
CA GLY A 204 10.25 2.67 1.13
C GLY A 204 9.35 2.64 -0.10
N LEU A 205 8.52 3.67 -0.27
CA LEU A 205 7.58 3.85 -1.37
C LEU A 205 7.78 5.22 -2.00
N GLN A 206 8.13 5.25 -3.28
CA GLN A 206 8.36 6.50 -4.02
C GLN A 206 7.88 6.35 -5.46
N THR A 207 7.14 7.33 -5.96
CA THR A 207 6.84 7.40 -7.39
C THR A 207 7.99 8.07 -8.14
N GLN A 208 8.45 7.42 -9.21
CA GLN A 208 9.42 7.96 -10.17
C GLN A 208 8.99 7.54 -11.58
N ASN A 209 8.91 8.48 -12.51
CA ASN A 209 8.55 8.21 -13.92
C ASN A 209 7.24 7.40 -14.10
N LYS A 210 6.21 7.67 -13.26
CA LYS A 210 4.92 6.92 -13.23
C LYS A 210 5.01 5.47 -12.77
N GLU A 211 6.17 5.06 -12.25
CA GLU A 211 6.37 3.77 -11.59
C GLU A 211 6.40 3.98 -10.07
N LEU A 212 5.79 3.06 -9.33
CA LEU A 212 6.04 2.93 -7.91
C LEU A 212 7.35 2.16 -7.73
N ARG A 213 8.36 2.85 -7.20
CA ARG A 213 9.55 2.20 -6.66
C ARG A 213 9.26 1.75 -5.24
N VAL A 214 9.44 0.46 -5.01
CA VAL A 214 9.43 -0.15 -3.67
C VAL A 214 10.86 -0.52 -3.32
N ALA A 215 11.35 0.02 -2.20
CA ALA A 215 12.68 -0.24 -1.67
C ALA A 215 12.56 -1.06 -0.39
N LEU A 216 12.89 -2.35 -0.45
CA LEU A 216 12.93 -3.24 0.71
C LEU A 216 14.36 -3.30 1.23
N GLU A 217 14.60 -2.71 2.40
CA GLU A 217 15.86 -2.77 3.13
C GLU A 217 15.68 -3.74 4.31
N LEU A 218 16.58 -4.70 4.46
CA LEU A 218 16.56 -5.72 5.51
C LEU A 218 17.95 -5.85 6.11
N ASP A 219 18.01 -6.02 7.42
CA ASP A 219 19.21 -6.45 8.12
C ASP A 219 18.90 -7.69 8.93
N GLY A 220 19.78 -8.68 8.85
CA GLY A 220 19.62 -9.94 9.55
C GLY A 220 20.41 -11.04 8.87
N LYS A 221 19.88 -12.26 8.81
CA LYS A 221 20.59 -13.39 8.23
C LYS A 221 19.67 -14.42 7.56
N PRO A 222 20.16 -15.10 6.51
CA PRO A 222 19.51 -16.30 5.99
C PRO A 222 19.42 -17.38 7.08
N THR A 223 18.32 -18.13 7.09
CA THR A 223 18.12 -19.23 8.03
C THR A 223 19.00 -20.43 7.69
N ASN A 224 19.35 -20.60 6.41
CA ASN A 224 20.15 -21.72 5.89
C ASN A 224 21.47 -21.22 5.27
N PRO A 225 22.52 -22.06 5.22
CA PRO A 225 23.72 -21.74 4.44
C PRO A 225 23.35 -21.41 2.99
N LEU A 226 23.98 -20.37 2.43
CA LEU A 226 23.77 -20.00 1.03
C LEU A 226 24.89 -20.60 0.17
N PRO A 227 24.60 -21.01 -1.08
CA PRO A 227 25.57 -21.56 -2.03
C PRO A 227 26.48 -20.47 -2.60
N PHE A 228 27.12 -19.68 -1.74
CA PHE A 228 28.03 -18.61 -2.11
C PHE A 228 29.30 -18.68 -1.27
N VAL A 229 30.43 -18.29 -1.85
CA VAL A 229 31.71 -18.15 -1.14
C VAL A 229 32.33 -16.80 -1.46
N TYR A 230 33.06 -16.22 -0.50
CA TYR A 230 33.75 -14.97 -0.73
C TYR A 230 34.89 -15.17 -1.74
N ASN A 231 34.84 -14.42 -2.83
CA ASN A 231 35.85 -14.36 -3.86
C ASN A 231 36.61 -13.03 -3.73
N LYS A 232 37.90 -13.12 -3.38
CA LYS A 232 38.79 -11.98 -3.16
C LYS A 232 39.03 -11.17 -4.43
N ASP A 233 39.00 -11.80 -5.59
CA ASP A 233 39.35 -11.16 -6.87
C ASP A 233 38.27 -10.15 -7.31
N ILE A 234 37.01 -10.45 -6.97
CA ILE A 234 35.86 -9.56 -7.25
C ILE A 234 35.41 -8.77 -6.00
N GLY A 235 36.08 -8.97 -4.86
CA GLY A 235 35.72 -8.32 -3.59
C GLY A 235 34.30 -8.63 -3.10
N GLY A 236 33.74 -9.79 -3.46
CA GLY A 236 32.32 -10.11 -3.29
C GLY A 236 32.04 -11.61 -3.19
N PHE A 237 30.77 -12.00 -3.25
CA PHE A 237 30.35 -13.39 -3.16
C PHE A 237 30.11 -13.99 -4.55
N ALA A 238 30.64 -15.18 -4.79
CA ALA A 238 30.41 -15.94 -6.02
C ALA A 238 29.60 -17.20 -5.72
N ARG A 239 28.61 -17.50 -6.56
CA ARG A 239 27.79 -18.71 -6.43
C ARG A 239 28.65 -19.96 -6.66
N VAL A 240 28.42 -21.00 -5.88
CA VAL A 240 29.10 -22.30 -5.98
C VAL A 240 28.12 -23.42 -6.31
N SER A 241 28.62 -24.52 -6.88
CA SER A 241 27.82 -25.72 -7.16
C SER A 241 27.33 -26.38 -5.87
N ALA A 242 26.29 -27.21 -6.00
CA ALA A 242 25.69 -27.96 -4.88
C ALA A 242 26.65 -28.93 -4.15
N SER A 243 27.83 -29.20 -4.72
CA SER A 243 28.89 -29.99 -4.09
C SER A 243 29.70 -29.21 -3.04
N SER A 244 29.57 -27.88 -2.99
CA SER A 244 30.19 -27.04 -1.97
C SER A 244 29.22 -26.83 -0.80
N PRO A 245 29.69 -26.81 0.46
CA PRO A 245 28.85 -26.52 1.62
C PRO A 245 28.33 -25.07 1.65
N GLY A 246 28.81 -24.20 0.75
CA GLY A 246 28.45 -22.78 0.73
C GLY A 246 29.02 -22.02 1.92
N SER A 247 28.35 -20.92 2.30
CA SER A 247 28.72 -20.11 3.46
C SER A 247 27.56 -19.93 4.43
N VAL A 248 27.87 -19.97 5.73
CA VAL A 248 26.97 -19.57 6.80
C VAL A 248 27.14 -18.09 7.06
N PHE A 249 26.12 -17.30 6.74
CA PHE A 249 26.13 -15.86 6.95
C PHE A 249 25.73 -15.53 8.39
N GLN A 250 26.58 -14.78 9.11
CA GLN A 250 26.29 -14.34 10.48
C GLN A 250 25.47 -13.04 10.53
N GLY A 251 25.46 -12.28 9.45
CA GLY A 251 24.69 -11.06 9.28
C GLY A 251 24.93 -10.49 7.88
N ILE A 252 23.88 -10.06 7.21
CA ILE A 252 23.90 -9.37 5.92
C ILE A 252 22.81 -8.31 5.87
N ARG A 253 23.14 -7.20 5.20
CA ARG A 253 22.15 -6.22 4.77
C ARG A 253 21.74 -6.55 3.33
N LEU A 254 20.43 -6.58 3.09
CA LEU A 254 19.85 -6.76 1.78
C LEU A 254 19.07 -5.50 1.39
N ASP A 255 19.38 -4.94 0.23
CA ASP A 255 18.65 -3.82 -0.35
C ASP A 255 18.04 -4.27 -1.68
N VAL A 256 16.74 -4.56 -1.68
CA VAL A 256 15.99 -5.06 -2.84
C VAL A 256 15.05 -3.97 -3.34
N ASN A 257 15.28 -3.52 -4.57
CA ASN A 257 14.48 -2.49 -5.21
C ASN A 257 13.70 -3.09 -6.37
N PHE A 258 12.39 -2.85 -6.42
CA PHE A 258 11.54 -3.26 -7.52
C PHE A 258 10.62 -2.12 -7.93
N ARG A 259 10.13 -2.20 -9.16
CA ARG A 259 9.27 -1.18 -9.75
C ARG A 259 7.99 -1.80 -10.23
N LEU A 260 6.90 -1.09 -9.99
CA LEU A 260 5.57 -1.49 -10.37
C LEU A 260 4.97 -0.36 -11.19
N PRO A 261 4.52 -0.60 -12.43
CA PRO A 261 3.72 0.37 -13.15
C PRO A 261 2.48 0.70 -12.31
N LEU A 262 2.29 1.98 -11.96
CA LEU A 262 1.15 2.38 -11.12
C LEU A 262 -0.19 2.08 -11.79
N ASP A 263 -0.22 2.12 -13.13
CA ASP A 263 -1.39 1.75 -13.92
C ASP A 263 -1.78 0.28 -13.72
N GLN A 264 -0.81 -0.62 -13.43
CA GLN A 264 -1.06 -2.03 -13.13
C GLN A 264 -1.56 -2.26 -11.71
N LEU A 265 -1.02 -1.53 -10.72
CA LEU A 265 -1.51 -1.58 -9.34
C LEU A 265 -2.95 -1.10 -9.24
N MET A 266 -3.33 -0.13 -10.07
CA MET A 266 -4.60 0.57 -9.95
C MET A 266 -5.67 0.07 -10.93
N GLN A 267 -5.34 -0.49 -12.10
CA GLN A 267 -6.34 -0.85 -13.15
C GLN A 267 -7.39 0.27 -13.42
N TYR A 268 -7.01 1.57 -13.36
CA TYR A 268 -7.98 2.65 -13.12
C TYR A 268 -7.93 3.89 -14.03
N ARG A 269 -7.96 3.75 -15.35
CA ARG A 269 -8.27 4.93 -16.18
C ARG A 269 -9.74 5.39 -16.09
N GLN A 270 -10.70 4.50 -15.81
CA GLN A 270 -12.12 4.77 -16.09
C GLN A 270 -13.02 5.10 -14.89
N LEU A 271 -12.81 4.52 -13.69
CA LEU A 271 -13.68 4.90 -12.56
C LEU A 271 -13.39 6.32 -12.04
N LEU A 272 -12.27 6.92 -12.47
CA LEU A 272 -11.96 8.33 -12.25
C LEU A 272 -12.75 9.28 -13.18
N GLU A 273 -13.12 8.84 -14.40
CA GLU A 273 -14.00 9.62 -15.28
C GLU A 273 -15.42 9.70 -14.71
N LEU A 274 -15.86 8.70 -13.95
CA LEU A 274 -17.17 8.69 -13.29
C LEU A 274 -17.25 9.66 -12.10
N LEU A 275 -16.18 9.84 -11.32
CA LEU A 275 -16.13 10.89 -10.29
C LEU A 275 -16.11 12.30 -10.89
N LYS A 276 -15.64 12.45 -12.13
CA LYS A 276 -15.68 13.72 -12.88
C LYS A 276 -17.03 13.98 -13.54
N ASN A 277 -17.73 12.93 -13.96
CA ASN A 277 -18.99 13.02 -14.71
C ASN A 277 -20.25 12.76 -13.86
N GLY A 278 -20.09 12.43 -12.57
CA GLY A 278 -21.18 12.19 -11.61
C GLY A 278 -21.60 13.44 -10.83
N GLY A 279 -21.76 14.57 -11.53
CA GLY A 279 -22.35 15.81 -11.03
C GLY A 279 -23.64 16.14 -11.77
#